data_AF-A0A535NQ56-F1
#
_entry.id   AF-A0A535NQ56-F1
#
_cell.length_a   1.000
_cell.length_b   1.000
_cell.length_c   1.000
_cell.angle_alpha   90.00
_cell.angle_beta   90.00
_cell.angle_gamma   90.00
#
_symmetry.space_group_name_H-M   'P 1'
#
loop_
_entity.id
_entity.type
_entity.pdbx_description
1 polymer ?
#
loop_
_entity_poly.entity_id
_entity_poly.type
_entity_poly.pdbx_seq_one_letter_code
_entity_poly.pdbx_strand_id
1 'polypeptide(L)'
;MFNLHCPPYASGLDTCQLLKDDLSPITEAGQPVVGPAGSTAVRAAIERYQPVLSLHGHIHESRAVAKIGPTLAINPGSEYPEGVLRGALVDFDSSGVRSYVLTAG
;
A
#
# COMPACT_ATOMS: atom_id res chain seq x y z
N MET A 1 8.60 -13.89 0.08
CA MET A 1 7.73 -12.80 0.58
C MET A 1 8.56 -11.53 0.62
N PHE A 2 7.99 -10.38 0.26
CA PHE A 2 8.58 -9.07 0.51
C PHE A 2 7.86 -8.39 1.69
N ASN A 3 8.64 -7.73 2.54
CA ASN A 3 8.13 -6.90 3.63
C ASN A 3 8.87 -5.56 3.57
N LEU A 4 8.40 -4.69 2.68
CA LEU A 4 9.06 -3.43 2.35
C LEU A 4 8.15 -2.29 2.78
N HIS A 5 8.65 -1.38 3.61
CA HIS A 5 7.83 -0.32 4.19
C HIS A 5 7.13 0.55 3.13
N CYS A 6 7.87 1.01 2.11
CA CYS A 6 7.32 1.84 1.05
C CYS A 6 6.44 1.00 0.09
N PRO A 7 5.22 1.46 -0.25
CA PRO A 7 4.32 0.74 -1.14
C PRO A 7 4.79 0.84 -2.61
N PRO A 8 4.39 -0.12 -3.47
CA PRO A 8 4.71 -0.08 -4.89
C PRO A 8 3.93 1.05 -5.57
N TYR A 9 4.62 1.80 -6.43
CA TYR A 9 4.03 2.90 -7.18
C TYR A 9 2.81 2.46 -8.01
N ALA A 10 1.77 3.31 -8.02
CA ALA A 10 0.54 3.15 -8.77
C ALA A 10 -0.10 1.76 -8.56
N SER A 11 -0.15 1.33 -7.30
CA SER A 11 -0.77 0.08 -6.89
C SER A 11 -2.11 0.28 -6.18
N GLY A 12 -2.41 1.51 -5.77
CA GLY A 12 -3.55 1.83 -4.91
C GLY A 12 -3.25 1.61 -3.43
N LEU A 13 -2.07 1.08 -3.08
CA LEU A 13 -1.54 1.04 -1.71
C LEU A 13 -0.76 2.31 -1.36
N ASP A 14 -0.65 3.22 -2.32
CA ASP A 14 0.24 4.37 -2.31
C ASP A 14 -0.47 5.68 -2.65
N THR A 15 -1.80 5.72 -2.55
CA THR A 15 -2.60 6.90 -2.87
C THR A 15 -2.57 7.87 -1.69
N CYS A 16 -2.04 9.07 -1.92
CA CYS A 16 -2.09 10.16 -0.94
C CYS A 16 -2.34 11.50 -1.62
N GLN A 17 -2.46 12.55 -0.82
CA GLN A 17 -2.47 13.92 -1.31
C GLN A 17 -1.11 14.26 -1.94
N LEU A 18 -1.14 14.82 -3.15
CA LEU A 18 0.07 15.28 -3.82
C LEU A 18 0.49 16.65 -3.29
N LEU A 19 1.80 16.84 -3.17
CA LEU A 19 2.41 18.06 -2.65
C LEU A 19 3.21 18.76 -3.74
N LYS A 20 3.30 20.09 -3.64
CA LYS A 20 4.24 20.91 -4.40
C LYS A 20 5.64 20.83 -3.79
N ASP A 21 6.61 21.46 -4.43
CA ASP A 21 8.00 21.53 -3.95
C ASP A 21 8.13 22.22 -2.58
N ASP A 22 7.21 23.11 -2.23
CA ASP A 22 7.13 23.76 -0.92
C ASP A 22 6.38 22.94 0.15
N LEU A 23 6.05 21.68 -0.16
CA LEU A 23 5.27 20.74 0.66
C LEU A 23 3.82 21.18 0.92
N SER A 24 3.33 22.22 0.25
CA SER A 24 1.91 22.55 0.29
C SER A 24 1.09 21.62 -0.61
N PRO A 25 -0.19 21.35 -0.26
CA PRO A 25 -1.10 20.61 -1.13
C PRO A 25 -1.22 21.15 -2.56
N ILE A 26 -1.21 20.24 -3.53
CA ILE A 26 -1.76 20.51 -4.85
C ILE A 26 -3.29 20.48 -4.74
N THR A 27 -3.96 21.52 -5.27
CA THR A 27 -5.42 21.64 -5.25
C THR A 27 -5.97 22.01 -6.61
N GLU A 28 -7.05 21.36 -7.03
CA GLU A 28 -7.81 21.68 -8.24
C GLU A 28 -9.27 21.90 -7.87
N ALA A 29 -9.89 22.98 -8.40
CA ALA A 29 -11.26 23.38 -8.06
C ALA A 29 -11.55 23.42 -6.53
N GLY A 30 -10.54 23.78 -5.74
CA GLY A 30 -10.64 23.85 -4.27
C GLY A 30 -10.57 22.50 -3.54
N GLN A 31 -10.27 21.39 -4.23
CA GLN A 31 -10.10 20.07 -3.64
C GLN A 31 -8.65 19.60 -3.74
N PRO A 32 -8.10 18.90 -2.72
CA PRO A 32 -6.82 18.21 -2.82
C PRO A 32 -6.74 17.27 -4.02
N VAL A 33 -5.65 17.35 -4.77
CA VAL A 33 -5.33 16.35 -5.80
C VAL A 33 -4.70 15.14 -5.11
N VAL A 34 -5.19 13.96 -5.45
CA VAL A 34 -4.66 12.68 -4.96
C VAL A 34 -3.97 11.92 -6.08
N GLY A 35 -2.93 11.18 -5.72
CA GLY A 35 -2.17 10.40 -6.68
C GLY A 35 -1.19 9.43 -6.03
N PRO A 36 -0.46 8.65 -6.83
CA PRO A 36 0.51 7.69 -6.33
C PRO A 36 1.76 8.39 -5.81
N ALA A 37 2.19 8.02 -4.61
CA ALA A 37 3.46 8.44 -3.99
C ALA A 37 4.37 7.26 -3.63
N GLY A 38 4.08 6.07 -4.16
CA GLY A 38 4.84 4.86 -3.89
C GLY A 38 6.19 4.81 -4.61
N SER A 39 6.94 3.74 -4.39
CA SER A 39 8.25 3.52 -5.02
C SER A 39 8.13 2.74 -6.32
N THR A 40 8.65 3.32 -7.40
CA THR A 40 8.81 2.65 -8.71
C THR A 40 9.81 1.50 -8.63
N ALA A 41 10.84 1.61 -7.78
CA ALA A 41 11.81 0.53 -7.55
C ALA A 41 11.18 -0.67 -6.83
N VAL A 42 10.31 -0.43 -5.83
CA VAL A 42 9.54 -1.49 -5.17
C VAL A 42 8.61 -2.17 -6.17
N ARG A 43 7.90 -1.38 -7.00
CA ARG A 43 7.05 -1.91 -8.07
C ARG A 43 7.84 -2.83 -9.02
N ALA A 44 8.97 -2.34 -9.54
CA ALA A 44 9.82 -3.12 -10.44
C ALA A 44 10.38 -4.39 -9.78
N ALA A 45 10.73 -4.34 -8.49
CA ALA A 45 11.17 -5.52 -7.74
C ALA A 45 10.05 -6.56 -7.64
N ILE A 46 8.82 -6.17 -7.32
CA ILE A 46 7.68 -7.08 -7.26
C ILE A 46 7.41 -7.71 -8.63
N GLU A 47 7.42 -6.91 -9.70
CA GLU A 47 7.21 -7.41 -11.06
C GLU A 47 8.31 -8.39 -11.51
N ARG A 48 9.56 -8.15 -11.12
CA ARG A 48 10.70 -9.01 -11.45
C ARG A 48 10.72 -10.32 -10.68
N TYR A 49 10.52 -10.27 -9.37
CA TYR A 49 10.71 -11.42 -8.49
C TYR A 49 9.42 -12.16 -8.16
N GLN A 50 8.27 -11.54 -8.40
CA GLN A 50 6.94 -12.12 -8.25
C GLN A 50 6.75 -12.91 -6.94
N PRO A 51 7.07 -12.32 -5.77
CA PRO A 51 6.88 -13.03 -4.50
C PRO A 51 5.39 -13.37 -4.29
N VAL A 52 5.08 -14.44 -3.57
CA VAL A 52 3.68 -14.81 -3.26
C VAL A 52 2.91 -13.66 -2.57
N LEU A 53 3.59 -12.92 -1.70
CA LEU A 53 3.05 -11.86 -0.86
C LEU A 53 4.06 -10.71 -0.72
N SER A 54 3.55 -9.47 -0.74
CA SER A 54 4.28 -8.23 -0.47
C SER A 54 3.51 -7.38 0.54
N LEU A 55 4.15 -7.04 1.67
CA LEU A 55 3.54 -6.28 2.76
C LEU A 55 4.15 -4.88 2.84
N HIS A 56 3.31 -3.87 3.04
CA HIS A 56 3.66 -2.45 2.95
C HIS A 56 2.98 -1.61 4.04
N GLY A 57 3.46 -0.37 4.19
CA GLY A 57 2.88 0.68 5.02
C GLY A 57 3.16 2.05 4.40
N HIS A 58 3.74 2.96 5.19
CA HIS A 58 4.21 4.30 4.80
C HIS A 58 3.12 5.32 4.47
N ILE A 59 2.17 4.96 3.59
CA ILE A 59 1.01 5.80 3.27
C ILE A 59 -0.17 5.31 4.10
N HIS A 60 -0.41 5.99 5.21
CA HIS A 60 -1.31 5.52 6.27
C HIS A 60 -2.78 5.53 5.85
N GLU A 61 -3.16 6.52 5.06
CA GLU A 61 -4.49 6.70 4.50
C GLU A 61 -4.82 5.69 3.38
N SER A 62 -3.80 5.04 2.79
CA SER A 62 -3.97 4.16 1.62
C SER A 62 -4.15 2.68 2.00
N ARG A 63 -5.09 2.41 2.93
CA ARG A 63 -5.50 1.04 3.26
C ARG A 63 -6.05 0.33 2.02
N ALA A 64 -5.32 -0.64 1.50
CA ALA A 64 -5.70 -1.33 0.26
C ALA A 64 -5.04 -2.70 0.11
N VAL A 65 -5.60 -3.48 -0.82
CA VAL A 65 -5.04 -4.73 -1.31
C VAL A 65 -5.02 -4.67 -2.83
N ALA A 66 -3.90 -5.08 -3.42
CA ALA A 66 -3.73 -5.11 -4.87
C ALA A 66 -3.09 -6.42 -5.32
N LYS A 67 -3.29 -6.75 -6.60
CA LYS A 67 -2.54 -7.78 -7.30
C LYS A 67 -1.56 -7.12 -8.26
N ILE A 68 -0.29 -7.46 -8.13
CA ILE A 68 0.78 -7.06 -9.07
C ILE A 68 1.33 -8.35 -9.69
N GLY A 69 0.87 -8.68 -10.90
CA GLY A 69 1.04 -10.02 -11.45
C GLY A 69 0.45 -11.07 -10.50
N PRO A 70 1.18 -12.14 -10.14
CA PRO A 70 0.69 -13.15 -9.19
C PRO A 70 0.77 -12.69 -7.72
N THR A 71 1.58 -11.66 -7.41
CA THR A 71 1.84 -11.20 -6.05
C THR A 71 0.61 -10.52 -5.44
N LEU A 72 0.19 -10.97 -4.24
CA LEU A 72 -0.72 -10.20 -3.40
C LEU A 72 0.08 -9.11 -2.68
N ALA A 73 -0.29 -7.85 -2.85
CA ALA A 73 0.30 -6.71 -2.14
C ALA A 73 -0.73 -6.15 -1.15
N ILE A 74 -0.32 -5.89 0.09
CA ILE A 74 -1.22 -5.37 1.14
C ILE A 74 -0.60 -4.17 1.86
N ASN A 75 -1.37 -3.11 1.99
CA ASN A 75 -1.15 -2.02 2.96
C ASN A 75 -2.35 -1.99 3.92
N PRO A 76 -2.19 -2.33 5.20
CA PRO A 76 -3.30 -2.32 6.16
C PRO A 76 -3.80 -0.90 6.51
N GLY A 77 -3.02 0.13 6.17
CA GLY A 77 -3.25 1.51 6.58
C GLY A 77 -2.98 1.75 8.06
N SER A 78 -3.21 2.98 8.51
CA SER A 78 -3.13 3.36 9.93
C SER A 78 -4.16 4.44 10.24
N GLU A 79 -4.85 4.26 11.37
CA GLU A 79 -5.78 5.22 11.99
C GLU A 79 -5.28 5.47 13.43
N TYR A 80 -3.98 5.74 13.53
CA TYR A 80 -3.31 6.02 14.81
C TYR A 80 -3.92 7.19 15.58
N PRO A 81 -4.30 8.33 14.97
CA PRO A 81 -4.94 9.43 15.69
C PRO A 81 -6.24 9.02 16.38
N GLU A 82 -6.96 8.05 15.82
CA GLU A 82 -8.20 7.49 16.35
C GLU A 82 -7.95 6.35 17.35
N GLY A 83 -6.68 6.00 17.59
CA GLY A 83 -6.29 4.90 18.47
C GLY A 83 -6.59 3.51 17.91
N VAL A 84 -6.86 3.39 16.60
CA VAL A 84 -7.26 2.13 15.97
C VAL A 84 -6.06 1.43 15.34
N LEU A 85 -5.81 0.19 15.76
CA LEU A 85 -4.80 -0.68 15.17
C LEU A 85 -5.38 -1.37 13.93
N ARG A 86 -4.95 -0.92 12.76
CA ARG A 86 -5.21 -1.61 11.50
C ARG A 86 -4.16 -2.69 11.25
N GLY A 87 -4.60 -3.84 10.72
CA GLY A 87 -3.72 -4.96 10.41
C GLY A 87 -4.20 -5.81 9.23
N ALA A 88 -3.43 -6.84 8.91
CA ALA A 88 -3.79 -7.86 7.94
C ALA A 88 -3.40 -9.24 8.48
N LEU A 89 -4.37 -10.16 8.52
CA LEU A 89 -4.13 -11.57 8.77
C LEU A 89 -4.13 -12.28 7.42
N VAL A 90 -3.07 -13.02 7.11
CA VAL A 90 -2.91 -13.70 5.82
C VAL A 90 -2.60 -15.16 6.04
N ASP A 91 -3.40 -16.03 5.45
CA ASP A 91 -3.17 -17.48 5.41
C ASP A 91 -2.56 -17.86 4.06
N PHE A 92 -1.44 -18.57 4.07
CA PHE A 92 -0.71 -18.96 2.87
C PHE A 92 0.06 -20.26 3.07
N ASP A 93 0.26 -20.99 1.96
CA ASP A 93 1.01 -22.24 1.94
C ASP A 93 1.95 -22.31 0.73
N SER A 94 2.48 -23.50 0.45
CA SER A 94 3.39 -23.76 -0.66
C SER A 94 2.82 -23.43 -2.05
N SER A 95 1.49 -23.33 -2.18
CA SER A 95 0.82 -22.98 -3.44
C SER A 95 0.43 -21.50 -3.53
N GLY A 96 0.55 -20.74 -2.45
CA GLY A 96 0.29 -19.30 -2.45
C GLY A 96 -0.61 -18.83 -1.30
N VAL A 97 -1.13 -17.61 -1.43
CA VAL A 97 -2.10 -17.05 -0.47
C VAL A 97 -3.45 -17.75 -0.63
N ARG A 98 -3.99 -18.27 0.48
CA ARG A 98 -5.32 -18.91 0.56
C ARG A 98 -6.41 -17.91 0.88
N SER A 99 -6.17 -17.07 1.88
CA SER A 99 -7.12 -16.06 2.31
C SER A 99 -6.38 -14.92 3.01
N TYR A 100 -7.06 -13.78 3.10
CA TYR A 100 -6.61 -12.67 3.94
C TYR A 100 -7.82 -11.95 4.52
N VAL A 101 -7.62 -11.32 5.67
CA VAL A 101 -8.60 -10.43 6.30
C VAL A 101 -7.86 -9.17 6.76
N LEU A 102 -8.40 -8.00 6.41
CA LEU A 102 -7.92 -6.75 7.00
C LEU A 102 -8.61 -6.52 8.34
N THR A 103 -7.82 -6.37 9.40
CA THR A 103 -8.32 -6.24 10.77
C THR A 103 -8.35 -4.78 11.22
N ALA A 104 -9.06 -4.56 12.33
CA ALA A 104 -9.17 -3.31 13.06
C ALA A 104 -9.42 -3.67 14.53
N GLY A 105 -8.74 -3.00 15.47
CA GLY A 105 -8.88 -3.23 16.90
C GLY A 105 -8.39 -2.06 17.73
#